data_AF-A0A9R1M138-F1
#
_entry.id   AF-A0A9R1M138-F1
#
_cell.length_a   1.000
_cell.length_b   1.000
_cell.length_c   1.000
_cell.angle_alpha   90.00
_cell.angle_beta   90.00
_cell.angle_gamma   90.00
#
_symmetry.space_group_name_H-M   'P 1'
#
loop_
_entity.id
_entity.type
_entity.pdbx_description
1 polymer ?
#
loop_
_entity_poly.entity_id
_entity_poly.type
_entity_poly.pdbx_seq_one_letter_code
_entity_poly.pdbx_strand_id
1 'polypeptide(L)'
;MAAYEMCVSSKWPSDGLAISSYISLLTMLMDKEEDVHKLRAKHLVRSLLSNHELLVFFKSLACHLRLGYRYFVITEKIDKFKRERPVRIALHRFVYNNFKTIVVMLSITGVLAGIFRTLMSLKQHQP
;
A
#
# COMPACT_ATOMS: atom_id res chain seq x y z
N MET A 1 -4.99 -16.46 22.71
CA MET A 1 -4.87 -16.48 21.24
C MET A 1 -3.43 -16.21 20.78
N ALA A 2 -2.81 -15.05 21.03
CA ALA A 2 -1.42 -14.82 20.64
C ALA A 2 -0.40 -15.78 21.30
N ALA A 3 -0.56 -16.09 22.59
CA ALA A 3 0.27 -17.10 23.26
C ALA A 3 0.11 -18.50 22.64
N TYR A 4 -1.13 -18.90 22.37
CA TYR A 4 -1.42 -20.17 21.68
C TYR A 4 -0.79 -20.21 20.29
N GLU A 5 -0.92 -19.12 19.53
CA GLU A 5 -0.30 -18.95 18.22
C GLU A 5 1.23 -19.11 18.28
N MET A 6 1.89 -18.57 19.30
CA MET A 6 3.32 -18.81 19.50
C MET A 6 3.62 -20.27 19.81
N CYS A 7 2.80 -20.96 20.59
CA CYS A 7 2.99 -22.38 20.92
C CYS A 7 2.85 -23.29 19.69
N VAL A 8 1.99 -22.94 18.73
CA VAL A 8 1.72 -23.74 17.52
C VAL A 8 2.44 -23.21 16.27
N SER A 9 3.24 -22.16 16.41
CA SER A 9 4.01 -21.54 15.32
C SER A 9 4.99 -22.55 14.72
N SER A 10 4.76 -22.97 13.47
CA SER A 10 5.70 -23.73 12.65
C SER A 10 6.50 -22.77 11.76
N LYS A 11 7.71 -23.15 11.33
CA LYS A 11 8.56 -22.29 10.49
C LYS A 11 8.15 -22.24 9.01
N TRP A 12 7.27 -23.12 8.51
CA TRP A 12 6.96 -23.26 7.08
C TRP A 12 5.51 -23.72 6.85
N PRO A 13 4.80 -23.24 5.80
CA PRO A 13 5.16 -22.20 4.81
C PRO A 13 4.83 -20.77 5.28
N SER A 14 4.16 -20.63 6.41
CA SER A 14 3.93 -19.37 7.13
C SER A 14 4.41 -19.60 8.56
N ASP A 15 4.99 -18.59 9.17
CA ASP A 15 5.47 -18.66 10.56
C ASP A 15 4.36 -18.79 11.63
N GLY A 16 3.12 -18.96 11.20
CA GLY A 16 1.96 -19.10 12.07
C GLY A 16 1.58 -17.85 12.87
N LEU A 17 2.28 -16.71 12.75
CA LEU A 17 2.14 -15.54 13.63
C LEU A 17 1.18 -14.45 13.10
N ALA A 18 0.02 -14.83 12.60
CA ALA A 18 -0.96 -13.90 12.04
C ALA A 18 -1.54 -12.92 13.07
N ILE A 19 -1.95 -13.40 14.24
CA ILE A 19 -2.53 -12.62 15.35
C ILE A 19 -1.47 -11.69 15.92
N SER A 20 -0.26 -12.21 16.18
CA SER A 20 0.87 -11.41 16.67
C SER A 20 1.24 -10.32 15.68
N SER A 21 1.31 -10.65 14.38
CA SER A 21 1.53 -9.65 13.33
C SER A 21 0.45 -8.57 13.29
N TYR A 22 -0.83 -8.97 13.43
CA TYR A 22 -1.95 -8.03 13.44
C TYR A 22 -1.90 -7.08 14.64
N ILE A 23 -1.65 -7.61 15.84
CA ILE A 23 -1.54 -6.79 17.05
C ILE A 23 -0.34 -5.84 16.93
N SER A 24 0.82 -6.31 16.47
CA SER A 24 2.00 -5.45 16.27
C SER A 24 1.75 -4.35 15.25
N LEU A 25 0.99 -4.61 14.17
CA LEU A 25 0.57 -3.57 13.23
C LEU A 25 -0.35 -2.54 13.87
N LEU A 26 -1.33 -2.98 14.69
CA LEU A 26 -2.17 -2.05 15.43
C LEU A 26 -1.36 -1.18 16.40
N THR A 27 -0.42 -1.78 17.13
CA THR A 27 0.46 -1.03 18.04
C THR A 27 1.35 -0.04 17.28
N MET A 28 1.85 -0.40 16.10
CA MET A 28 2.62 0.50 15.24
C MET A 28 1.78 1.74 14.83
N LEU A 29 0.46 1.59 14.69
CA LEU A 29 -0.45 2.69 14.35
C LEU A 29 -0.85 3.55 15.56
N MET A 30 -0.43 3.20 16.78
CA MET A 30 -0.78 3.88 18.03
C MET A 30 0.48 4.43 18.70
N ASP A 31 0.89 5.65 18.35
CA ASP A 31 2.04 6.27 19.02
C ASP A 31 1.61 7.01 20.29
N LYS A 32 0.48 7.71 20.19
CA LYS A 32 -0.11 8.53 21.25
C LYS A 32 -1.62 8.31 21.37
N GLU A 33 -2.22 8.85 22.42
CA GLU A 33 -3.64 8.63 22.73
C GLU A 33 -4.58 9.09 21.60
N GLU A 34 -4.21 10.15 20.90
CA GLU A 34 -4.98 10.67 19.75
C GLU A 34 -5.02 9.68 18.59
N ASP A 35 -4.00 8.84 18.42
CA ASP A 35 -3.99 7.83 17.37
C ASP A 35 -4.97 6.71 17.72
N VAL A 36 -5.04 6.31 18.99
CA VAL A 36 -6.07 5.37 19.49
C VAL A 36 -7.47 5.93 19.24
N HIS A 37 -7.68 7.22 19.54
CA HIS A 37 -8.94 7.89 19.29
C HIS A 37 -9.31 7.86 17.79
N LYS A 38 -8.36 8.16 16.89
CA LYS A 38 -8.59 8.08 15.43
C LYS A 38 -8.90 6.66 14.96
N LEU A 39 -8.22 5.65 15.51
CA LEU A 39 -8.47 4.25 15.16
C LEU A 39 -9.87 3.80 15.61
N ARG A 40 -10.34 4.26 16.78
CA ARG A 40 -11.72 4.03 17.24
C ARG A 40 -12.76 4.72 16.36
N ALA A 41 -12.51 5.98 15.99
CA ALA A 41 -13.39 6.73 15.10
C ALA A 41 -13.53 6.08 13.71
N LYS A 42 -12.51 5.32 13.28
CA LYS A 42 -12.53 4.52 12.05
C LYS A 42 -13.03 3.08 12.25
N HIS A 43 -13.51 2.74 13.45
CA HIS A 43 -13.96 1.40 13.82
C HIS A 43 -12.90 0.29 13.63
N LEU A 44 -11.62 0.66 13.62
CA LEU A 44 -10.51 -0.30 13.50
C LEU A 44 -10.21 -0.99 14.83
N VAL A 45 -10.54 -0.35 15.95
CA VAL A 45 -10.33 -0.86 17.30
C VAL A 45 -11.56 -0.57 18.14
N ARG A 46 -12.01 -1.55 18.92
CA ARG A 46 -13.12 -1.44 19.85
C ARG A 46 -12.74 -2.05 21.19
N SER A 47 -12.96 -1.32 22.28
CA SER A 47 -12.67 -1.76 23.64
C SER A 47 -13.46 -0.94 24.65
N LEU A 48 -13.68 -1.50 25.84
CA LEU A 48 -14.27 -0.81 27.00
C LEU A 48 -13.26 0.10 27.72
N LEU A 49 -11.95 -0.09 27.46
CA LEU A 49 -10.88 0.73 28.04
C LEU A 49 -10.97 2.18 27.56
N SER A 50 -10.42 3.12 28.31
CA SER A 50 -10.13 4.48 27.82
C SER A 50 -9.07 4.44 26.72
N ASN A 51 -8.86 5.56 26.01
CA ASN A 51 -7.84 5.61 24.97
C ASN A 51 -6.43 5.45 25.57
N HIS A 52 -6.18 6.11 26.71
CA HIS A 52 -4.94 5.97 27.46
C HIS A 52 -4.66 4.52 27.90
N GLU A 53 -5.62 3.87 28.58
CA GLU A 53 -5.46 2.48 29.04
C GLU A 53 -5.24 1.53 27.87
N LEU A 54 -5.94 1.74 26.76
CA LEU A 54 -5.79 0.93 25.57
C LEU A 54 -4.41 1.11 24.93
N LEU A 55 -3.88 2.34 24.88
CA LEU A 55 -2.52 2.61 24.40
C LEU A 55 -1.48 1.86 25.25
N VAL A 56 -1.58 1.99 26.57
CA VAL A 56 -0.67 1.31 27.52
C VAL A 56 -0.75 -0.20 27.35
N PHE A 57 -1.96 -0.75 27.22
CA PHE A 57 -2.17 -2.17 26.98
C PHE A 57 -1.47 -2.65 25.70
N PHE A 58 -1.67 -1.98 24.57
CA PHE A 58 -1.05 -2.38 23.29
C PHE A 58 0.47 -2.22 23.28
N LYS A 59 1.01 -1.16 23.91
CA LYS A 59 2.46 -0.96 24.03
C LYS A 59 3.09 -2.04 24.91
N SER A 60 2.48 -2.34 26.07
CA SER A 60 2.92 -3.42 26.95
C SER A 60 2.86 -4.78 26.25
N LEU A 61 1.75 -5.07 25.56
CA LEU A 61 1.57 -6.33 24.86
C LEU A 61 2.58 -6.51 23.73
N ALA A 62 2.85 -5.45 22.94
CA ALA A 62 3.81 -5.52 21.83
C ALA A 62 5.23 -5.89 22.27
N CYS A 63 5.66 -5.49 23.47
CA CYS A 63 6.96 -5.89 24.02
C CYS A 63 7.12 -7.41 24.19
N HIS A 64 6.00 -8.15 24.25
CA HIS A 64 5.99 -9.60 24.43
C HIS A 64 5.64 -10.37 23.16
N LEU A 65 5.31 -9.69 22.05
CA LEU A 65 4.94 -10.34 20.80
C LEU A 65 6.13 -10.49 19.87
N ARG A 66 6.31 -11.70 19.32
CA ARG A 66 7.24 -11.91 18.21
C ARG A 66 6.64 -11.31 16.93
N LEU A 67 7.43 -10.51 16.21
CA LEU A 67 7.05 -10.02 14.89
C LEU A 67 7.02 -11.19 13.91
N GLY A 68 5.85 -11.39 13.28
CA GLY A 68 5.69 -12.41 12.25
C GLY A 68 6.01 -11.90 10.86
N TYR A 69 6.19 -12.81 9.91
CA TYR A 69 6.43 -12.53 8.49
C TYR A 69 5.38 -11.57 7.90
N ARG A 70 4.11 -11.73 8.28
CA ARG A 70 3.01 -10.87 7.79
C ARG A 70 3.16 -9.42 8.24
N TYR A 71 3.72 -9.16 9.42
CA TYR A 71 4.02 -7.80 9.86
C TYR A 71 4.94 -7.10 8.86
N PHE A 72 6.06 -7.73 8.50
CA PHE A 72 7.02 -7.15 7.56
C PHE A 72 6.44 -6.94 6.16
N VAL A 73 5.74 -7.93 5.63
CA VAL A 73 5.11 -7.83 4.29
C VAL A 73 4.10 -6.69 4.24
N ILE A 74 3.31 -6.50 5.28
CA ILE A 74 2.29 -5.44 5.31
C ILE A 74 2.95 -4.07 5.46
N THR A 75 3.95 -3.93 6.34
CA THR A 75 4.69 -2.68 6.51
C THR A 75 5.40 -2.27 5.22
N GLU A 76 6.04 -3.21 4.52
CA GLU A 76 6.65 -2.96 3.21
C GLU A 76 5.62 -2.48 2.18
N LYS A 77 4.44 -3.11 2.12
CA LYS A 77 3.34 -2.67 1.25
C LYS A 77 2.84 -1.28 1.60
N ILE A 78 2.73 -0.95 2.90
CA ILE A 78 2.34 0.39 3.36
C ILE A 78 3.38 1.42 2.91
N ASP A 79 4.67 1.13 3.07
CA ASP A 79 5.75 2.05 2.70
C ASP A 79 5.84 2.24 1.20
N LYS A 80 5.70 1.16 0.42
CA LYS A 80 5.58 1.22 -1.04
C LYS A 80 4.38 2.09 -1.44
N PHE A 81 3.21 1.88 -0.84
CA PHE A 81 2.02 2.68 -1.11
C PHE A 81 2.25 4.17 -0.79
N LYS A 82 2.84 4.48 0.36
CA LYS A 82 3.17 5.87 0.74
C LYS A 82 4.10 6.54 -0.26
N ARG A 83 5.11 5.83 -0.75
CA ARG A 83 6.08 6.31 -1.74
C ARG A 83 5.44 6.54 -3.12
N GLU A 84 4.59 5.61 -3.56
CA GLU A 84 3.96 5.66 -4.88
C GLU A 84 2.76 6.61 -4.95
N ARG A 85 2.05 6.83 -3.84
CA ARG A 85 0.85 7.68 -3.77
C ARG A 85 1.05 9.09 -4.33
N PRO A 86 2.06 9.89 -3.93
CA PRO A 86 2.22 11.25 -4.45
C PRO A 86 2.50 11.25 -5.96
N VAL A 87 3.33 10.33 -6.45
CA VAL A 87 3.63 10.18 -7.88
C VAL A 87 2.37 9.81 -8.66
N ARG A 88 1.58 8.85 -8.17
CA ARG A 88 0.31 8.46 -8.80
C ARG A 88 -0.70 9.62 -8.83
N ILE A 89 -0.81 10.38 -7.74
CA ILE A 89 -1.69 11.56 -7.68
C ILE A 89 -1.22 12.63 -8.67
N ALA A 90 0.08 12.91 -8.71
CA ALA A 90 0.65 13.90 -9.63
C ALA A 90 0.45 13.49 -11.10
N LEU A 91 0.72 12.23 -11.44
CA LEU A 91 0.50 11.68 -12.78
C LEU A 91 -0.98 11.75 -13.17
N HIS A 92 -1.88 11.32 -12.28
CA HIS A 92 -3.32 11.39 -12.53
C HIS A 92 -3.77 12.85 -12.76
N ARG A 93 -3.32 13.78 -11.92
CA ARG A 93 -3.61 15.21 -12.06
C ARG A 93 -3.08 15.78 -13.38
N PHE A 94 -1.87 15.40 -13.76
CA PHE A 94 -1.26 15.83 -15.02
C PHE A 94 -2.07 15.34 -16.23
N VAL A 95 -2.38 14.03 -16.28
CA VAL A 95 -3.15 13.44 -17.37
C VAL A 95 -4.54 14.06 -17.45
N TYR A 96 -5.22 14.21 -16.31
CA TYR A 96 -6.56 14.79 -16.25
C TYR A 96 -6.57 16.24 -16.77
N ASN A 97 -5.65 17.09 -16.30
CA ASN A 97 -5.60 18.50 -16.70
C ASN A 97 -5.18 18.69 -18.17
N ASN A 98 -4.37 17.78 -18.73
CA ASN A 98 -3.82 17.90 -20.08
C ASN A 98 -4.45 16.92 -21.07
N PHE A 99 -5.56 16.26 -20.70
CA PHE A 99 -6.14 15.17 -21.48
C PHE A 99 -6.40 15.56 -22.93
N LYS A 100 -6.98 16.74 -23.17
CA LYS A 100 -7.24 17.26 -24.53
C LYS A 100 -5.95 17.41 -25.34
N THR A 101 -4.91 17.99 -24.74
CA THR A 101 -3.60 18.17 -25.39
C THR A 101 -2.96 16.83 -25.71
N ILE A 102 -3.05 15.86 -24.79
CA ILE A 102 -2.54 14.50 -25.00
C ILE A 102 -3.25 13.83 -26.18
N VAL A 103 -4.58 13.90 -26.24
CA VAL A 103 -5.37 13.33 -27.35
C VAL A 103 -4.99 13.96 -28.69
N VAL A 104 -4.82 15.30 -28.73
CA VAL A 104 -4.40 16.00 -29.95
C VAL A 104 -3.01 15.54 -30.39
N MET A 105 -2.04 15.50 -29.47
CA MET A 105 -0.67 15.06 -29.80
C MET A 105 -0.64 13.62 -30.29
N LEU A 106 -1.34 12.71 -29.61
CA LEU A 106 -1.45 11.31 -30.04
C LEU A 106 -2.08 11.20 -31.45
N SER A 107 -3.08 12.03 -31.75
CA SER A 107 -3.70 12.05 -33.08
C SER A 107 -2.72 12.50 -34.16
N ILE A 108 -1.98 13.59 -33.91
CA ILE A 108 -0.95 14.10 -34.85
C ILE A 108 0.14 13.05 -35.07
N THR A 109 0.66 12.45 -34.00
CA THR A 109 1.68 11.40 -34.09
C THR A 109 1.16 10.17 -34.86
N GLY A 110 -0.10 9.77 -34.65
CA GLY A 110 -0.71 8.67 -35.38
C GLY A 110 -0.79 8.92 -36.89
N VAL A 111 -1.18 10.13 -37.29
CA VAL A 111 -1.21 10.54 -38.70
C VAL A 111 0.20 10.50 -39.31
N LEU A 112 1.18 11.10 -38.64
CA LEU A 112 2.57 11.12 -39.10
C LEU A 112 3.13 9.70 -39.27
N ALA A 113 2.92 8.83 -38.28
CA ALA A 113 3.35 7.44 -38.34
C ALA A 113 2.72 6.69 -39.54
N GLY A 114 1.44 6.94 -39.83
CA GLY A 114 0.75 6.39 -41.00
C GLY A 114 1.41 6.83 -42.31
N ILE A 115 1.68 8.12 -42.46
CA ILE A 115 2.35 8.68 -43.65
C ILE A 115 3.74 8.08 -43.84
N PHE A 116 4.57 8.05 -42.79
CA PHE A 116 5.91 7.44 -42.86
C PHE A 116 5.86 5.97 -43.26
N ARG A 117 4.89 5.21 -42.74
CA ARG A 117 4.69 3.80 -43.10
C ARG A 117 4.33 3.65 -44.57
N THR A 118 3.41 4.47 -45.09
CA THR A 118 3.07 4.45 -46.52
C THR A 118 4.26 4.80 -47.41
N LEU A 119 5.06 5.80 -47.04
CA LEU A 119 6.27 6.19 -47.76
C LEU A 119 7.33 5.08 -47.78
N MET A 120 7.57 4.41 -46.65
CA MET A 120 8.50 3.27 -46.61
C MET A 120 8.00 2.09 -47.43
N SER A 121 6.69 1.80 -47.40
CA SER A 121 6.10 0.73 -48.21
C SER A 121 6.24 1.00 -49.71
N LEU A 122 6.08 2.26 -50.13
CA LEU A 122 6.30 2.69 -51.51
C LEU A 122 7.77 2.54 -51.92
N LYS A 123 8.71 2.91 -51.03
CA LYS A 123 10.15 2.77 -51.27
C LYS A 123 10.59 1.29 -51.41
N GLN A 124 9.93 0.37 -50.70
CA GLN A 124 10.25 -1.07 -50.79
C GLN A 124 9.71 -1.76 -52.05
N HIS A 125 8.79 -1.14 -52.79
CA HIS A 125 8.22 -1.67 -54.04
C HIS A 125 8.85 -1.06 -55.31
N GLN A 126 9.89 -0.22 -55.17
CA GLN A 126 10.73 0.15 -56.32
C GLN A 126 11.77 -0.96 -56.57
N PRO A 127 11.78 -1.60 -57.77
CA PRO A 127 12.76 -2.62 -58.14
C PRO A 127 14.18 -2.07 -58.25
#